data_AF-A0A7X3PSQ3-F1
#
_entry.id   AF-A0A7X3PSQ3-F1
#
_cell.length_a   1.000
_cell.length_b   1.000
_cell.length_c   1.000
_cell.angle_alpha   90.00
_cell.angle_beta   90.00
_cell.angle_gamma   90.00
#
_symmetry.space_group_name_H-M   'P 1'
#
loop_
_entity.id
_entity.type
_entity.pdbx_description
1 polymer ?
#
loop_
_entity_poly.entity_id
_entity_poly.type
_entity_poly.pdbx_seq_one_letter_code
_entity_poly.pdbx_strand_id
1 'polypeptide(L)' 'GKPCIRGMRITVYDVLDYLASDMSVEEILRDFPDLTHEDIRACLAFAADRERRLMSISSA' A
#
# COMPACT_ATOMS: atom_id res chain seq x y z
N GLY A 1 -3.71 -14.60 -3.69
CA GLY A 1 -2.37 -14.05 -3.39
C GLY A 1 -2.53 -12.67 -2.77
N LYS A 2 -1.50 -12.13 -2.12
CA LYS A 2 -1.49 -10.74 -1.64
C LYS A 2 -1.33 -9.79 -2.85
N PRO A 3 -1.97 -8.61 -2.87
CA PRO A 3 -1.75 -7.60 -3.91
C PRO A 3 -0.31 -7.08 -3.83
N CYS A 4 0.41 -7.17 -4.94
CA CYS A 4 1.81 -6.76 -5.05
C CYS A 4 1.96 -5.56 -5.98
N ILE A 5 2.98 -4.74 -5.72
CA ILE A 5 3.38 -3.64 -6.59
C ILE A 5 3.93 -4.21 -7.90
N ARG A 6 3.69 -3.52 -9.03
CA ARG A 6 4.07 -3.99 -10.37
C ARG A 6 5.54 -4.35 -10.45
N GLY A 7 5.82 -5.61 -10.81
CA GLY A 7 7.21 -6.07 -11.02
C GLY A 7 8.02 -6.23 -9.73
N MET A 8 7.38 -6.07 -8.57
CA MET A 8 8.03 -6.19 -7.27
C MET A 8 7.42 -7.34 -6.47
N ARG A 9 8.18 -7.82 -5.47
CA ARG A 9 7.66 -8.75 -4.45
C ARG A 9 7.11 -8.04 -3.21
N ILE A 10 7.19 -6.72 -3.18
CA ILE A 10 6.64 -5.88 -2.12
C ILE A 10 5.12 -5.83 -2.29
N THR A 11 4.41 -6.14 -1.22
CA THR A 11 2.96 -6.12 -1.17
C THR A 11 2.45 -4.75 -0.77
N VAL A 12 1.19 -4.47 -1.09
CA VAL A 12 0.50 -3.26 -0.59
C VAL A 12 0.55 -3.22 0.93
N TYR A 13 0.45 -4.37 1.60
CA TYR A 13 0.49 -4.46 3.06
C TYR A 13 1.86 -4.08 3.62
N ASP A 14 2.96 -4.49 2.97
CA ASP A 14 4.30 -4.13 3.44
C ASP A 14 4.51 -2.61 3.44
N VAL A 15 4.04 -1.91 2.39
CA VAL A 15 4.10 -0.44 2.33
C VAL A 15 3.28 0.21 3.45
N LEU A 16 2.09 -0.32 3.75
CA LEU A 16 1.26 0.18 4.83
C LEU A 16 1.90 -0.06 6.20
N ASP A 17 2.54 -1.22 6.40
CA ASP A 17 3.27 -1.55 7.62
C ASP A 17 4.49 -0.64 7.83
N TYR A 18 5.22 -0.30 6.75
CA TYR A 18 6.33 0.67 6.83
C TYR A 18 5.83 2.05 7.25
N LEU A 19 4.76 2.55 6.63
CA LEU A 19 4.16 3.83 6.99
C LEU A 19 3.62 3.83 8.43
N ALA A 20 3.04 2.71 8.88
CA ALA A 20 2.57 2.55 10.25
C ALA A 20 3.71 2.49 11.28
N SER A 21 4.94 2.21 10.84
CA SER A 21 6.15 2.15 11.67
C SER A 21 6.89 3.50 11.73
N ASP A 22 6.18 4.61 11.50
CA ASP A 22 6.72 5.99 11.43
C ASP A 22 7.77 6.21 10.32
N MET A 23 7.85 5.33 9.32
CA MET A 23 8.75 5.51 8.18
C MET A 23 8.16 6.54 7.20
N SER A 24 8.96 7.53 6.82
CA SER A 24 8.55 8.52 5.82
C SER A 24 8.54 7.93 4.41
N VAL A 25 7.77 8.57 3.52
CA VAL A 25 7.72 8.19 2.10
C VAL A 25 9.12 8.27 1.48
N GLU A 26 9.90 9.30 1.84
CA GLU A 26 11.25 9.52 1.35
C GLU A 26 12.24 8.43 1.81
N GLU A 27 12.07 7.90 3.03
CA GLU A 27 12.86 6.77 3.53
C GLU A 27 12.49 5.47 2.81
N ILE A 28 11.20 5.20 2.63
CA ILE A 28 10.73 4.02 1.89
C ILE A 28 11.30 4.03 0.46
N LEU A 29 11.26 5.17 -0.23
CA LEU A 29 11.79 5.29 -1.60
C LEU A 29 13.32 5.19 -1.65
N ARG A 30 14.01 5.55 -0.57
CA ARG A 30 15.47 5.39 -0.45
C ARG A 30 15.85 3.92 -0.31
N ASP A 31 15.10 3.17 0.49
CA ASP A 31 15.33 1.74 0.73
C ASP A 31 14.84 0.88 -0.44
N PHE A 32 13.82 1.35 -1.17
CA PHE A 32 13.24 0.68 -2.34
C PHE A 32 13.22 1.62 -3.56
N PRO A 33 14.35 1.79 -4.27
CA PRO A 33 14.47 2.76 -5.37
C PRO A 33 13.63 2.43 -6.61
N ASP A 34 13.18 1.19 -6.76
CA ASP A 34 12.25 0.78 -7.82
C ASP A 34 10.80 1.20 -7.54
N LEU A 35 10.51 1.56 -6.30
CA LEU A 35 9.21 2.00 -5.82
C LEU A 35 9.06 3.49 -6.16
N THR A 36 7.85 3.90 -6.55
CA THR A 36 7.58 5.30 -6.88
C THR A 36 6.56 5.92 -5.94
N HIS A 37 6.51 7.25 -5.90
CA HIS A 37 5.45 7.97 -5.20
C HIS A 37 4.05 7.57 -5.69
N GLU A 38 3.90 7.24 -6.98
CA GLU A 38 2.62 6.77 -7.54
C GLU A 38 2.25 5.39 -7.00
N ASP A 39 3.22 4.49 -6.82
CA ASP A 39 2.97 3.18 -6.23
C ASP A 39 2.51 3.29 -4.78
N ILE A 40 3.11 4.19 -3.99
CA ILE A 40 2.69 4.44 -2.60
C ILE A 40 1.28 5.01 -2.55
N ARG A 41 0.96 6.00 -3.41
CA ARG A 41 -0.41 6.52 -3.53
C ARG A 41 -1.41 5.45 -3.95
N ALA A 42 -1.04 4.57 -4.88
CA ALA A 42 -1.87 3.46 -5.32
C ALA A 42 -2.11 2.46 -4.16
N CYS A 43 -1.11 2.20 -3.31
CA CYS A 43 -1.26 1.38 -2.10
C CYS A 43 -2.30 1.97 -1.14
N LEU A 44 -2.23 3.28 -0.87
CA LEU A 44 -3.18 3.99 -0.01
C LEU A 44 -4.60 3.99 -0.61
N ALA A 45 -4.71 4.25 -1.92
CA ALA A 45 -5.99 4.23 -2.62
C ALA A 45 -6.62 2.83 -2.60
N PHE A 46 -5.81 1.78 -2.80
CA PHE A 46 -6.25 0.39 -2.69
C PHE A 46 -6.77 0.07 -1.28
N ALA A 47 -6.05 0.50 -0.23
CA ALA A 47 -6.47 0.28 1.15
C ALA A 47 -7.82 0.95 1.44
N ALA A 48 -7.98 2.22 1.03
CA ALA A 48 -9.22 2.97 1.20
C ALA A 48 -10.39 2.34 0.43
N ASP A 49 -10.17 1.91 -0.82
CA ASP A 49 -11.21 1.24 -1.62
C ASP A 49 -11.62 -0.11 -1.03
N ARG A 50 -10.64 -0.90 -0.58
CA ARG A 50 -10.88 -2.19 0.07
C ARG A 50 -11.74 -2.03 1.32
N GLU A 51 -11.43 -1.04 2.16
CA GLU A 51 -12.19 -0.77 3.37
C GLU A 51 -13.64 -0.36 3.06
N ARG A 52 -13.85 0.53 2.08
CA ARG A 52 -15.20 0.90 1.62
C ARG A 52 -16.01 -0.30 1.14
N ARG A 53 -15.39 -1.20 0.37
CA ARG A 53 -16.07 -2.43 -0.09
C ARG A 53 -16.45 -3.34 1.07
N LEU A 54 -15.57 -3.51 2.06
CA LEU A 54 -15.88 -4.32 3.24
C LEU A 54 -17.06 -3.74 4.03
N MET A 55 -17.08 -2.43 4.25
CA MET A 55 -18.21 -1.75 4.91
C MET A 55 -19.52 -1.90 4.13
N SER A 56 -19.46 -1.86 2.79
CA SER A 56 -20.64 -2.05 1.94
C SER A 56 -21.19 -3.48 1.97
N ILE A 57 -20.36 -4.49 2.25
CA ILE A 57 -20.79 -5.90 2.28
C ILE A 57 -21.44 -6.26 3.63
N SER A 58 -21.02 -5.62 4.73
CA SER A 58 -21.55 -5.89 6.07
C SER A 58 -22.93 -5.28 6.35
N SER A 59 -23.52 -4.56 5.39
CA SER A 59 -24.80 -3.85 5.52
C SER A 59 -25.99 -4.60 4.90
N ALA A 60 -25.85 -5.90 4.59
CA ALA A 60 -26.87 -6.75 3.98
C ALA A 60 -27.28 -7.92 4.89
#